data_AF-A0AA39KM90-F1
#
_entry.id   AF-A0AA39KM90-F1
#
_cell.length_a   1.000
_cell.length_b   1.000
_cell.length_c   1.000
_cell.angle_alpha   90.00
_cell.angle_beta   90.00
_cell.angle_gamma   90.00
#
_symmetry.space_group_name_H-M   'P 1'
#
loop_
_entity.id
_entity.type
_entity.pdbx_description
1 polymer ?
#
loop_
_entity_poly.entity_id
_entity_poly.type
_entity_poly.pdbx_seq_one_letter_code
_entity_poly.pdbx_strand_id
1 'polypeptide(L)'
;MYRPTNDVHYVINEEKPKRPTKAHVDAAFFKQLYQLLSIGIPGILSPEAGFALLVAGSLVARSLCDLWMIRTSTLIEGSIVNMDAPLFKKRLLTFLAAMPIISVVNNILKYGIGEMKLRMRTNISRHLLDQYLKGFTYYKMTNLDTRIANPDQLLTTDIDKFCDSCTDLYSNVAKPMLDISIYLYRLTTSLGGRTPLLMIGYLALAGSFLTHIRRPIATMTAKEQRLEGEYRHIHSRLITNSEEIAFYRGNNREKLTLLASFHKLVEHLRGLLEFKVGMGVIDNFVGKYFE
;
A
#
# COMPACT_ATOMS: atom_id res chain seq x y z
N MET A 1 -22.91 52.40 1.93
CA MET A 1 -22.93 50.97 2.31
C MET A 1 -21.56 50.62 2.87
N TYR A 2 -21.41 50.69 4.19
CA TYR A 2 -20.13 50.60 4.91
C TYR A 2 -19.76 49.13 5.14
N ARG A 3 -18.63 48.68 4.60
CA ARG A 3 -18.04 47.36 4.88
C ARG A 3 -17.06 47.51 6.05
N PRO A 4 -17.21 46.77 7.17
CA PRO A 4 -16.19 46.76 8.20
C PRO A 4 -15.06 45.81 7.77
N THR A 5 -13.90 46.39 7.46
CA THR A 5 -12.59 45.72 7.44
C THR A 5 -12.22 45.31 8.87
N ASN A 6 -12.23 44.01 9.15
CA ASN A 6 -11.65 43.41 10.36
C ASN A 6 -10.51 42.48 9.93
N ASP A 7 -9.40 43.07 9.49
CA ASP A 7 -8.14 42.34 9.32
C ASP A 7 -7.47 42.21 10.68
N VAL A 8 -7.86 41.18 11.44
CA VAL A 8 -7.12 40.76 12.64
C VAL A 8 -5.92 39.94 12.17
N HIS A 9 -4.80 40.61 12.00
CA HIS A 9 -3.52 40.01 11.64
C HIS A 9 -2.97 39.24 12.86
N TYR A 10 -3.22 37.94 12.94
CA TYR A 10 -2.59 37.08 13.95
C TYR A 10 -1.14 36.80 13.55
N VAL A 11 -0.20 37.48 14.19
CA VAL A 11 1.23 37.18 14.09
C VAL A 11 1.52 35.95 14.94
N ILE A 12 1.39 34.77 14.34
CA ILE A 12 1.93 33.53 14.91
C ILE A 12 3.42 33.55 14.61
N ASN A 13 4.24 33.73 15.64
CA ASN A 13 5.68 33.57 15.51
C ASN A 13 5.94 32.08 15.22
N GLU A 14 6.24 31.76 13.95
CA GLU A 14 6.59 30.40 13.53
C GLU A 14 7.99 30.05 14.06
N GLU A 15 8.08 29.54 15.29
CA GLU A 15 9.23 28.68 15.61
C GLU A 15 9.10 27.42 14.77
N LYS A 16 9.91 27.35 13.70
CA LYS A 16 9.99 26.18 12.82
C LYS A 16 10.26 24.94 13.68
N PRO A 17 9.32 23.99 13.81
CA PRO A 17 9.62 22.74 14.48
C PRO A 17 10.80 22.09 13.75
N LYS A 18 11.79 21.59 14.50
CA LYS A 18 12.91 20.81 13.96
C LYS A 18 12.33 19.80 12.98
N ARG A 19 12.66 19.94 11.70
CA ARG A 19 12.12 19.10 10.63
C ARG A 19 12.38 17.64 11.04
N PRO A 20 11.35 16.78 11.16
CA PRO A 20 11.60 15.35 11.31
C PRO A 20 12.49 14.94 10.13
N THR A 21 13.57 14.22 10.41
CA THR A 21 14.47 13.65 9.40
C THR A 21 13.59 12.87 8.43
N LYS A 22 13.37 13.43 7.24
CA LYS A 22 12.58 12.76 6.21
C LYS A 22 13.30 11.45 5.90
N ALA A 23 12.65 10.32 6.13
CA ALA A 23 13.14 9.03 5.71
C ALA A 23 13.26 9.06 4.18
N HIS A 24 14.49 9.13 3.68
CA HIS A 24 14.76 9.00 2.25
C HIS A 24 15.06 7.54 1.95
N VAL A 25 14.59 7.06 0.80
CA VAL A 25 14.90 5.72 0.30
C VAL A 25 16.32 5.76 -0.28
N ASP A 26 17.31 5.73 0.61
CA ASP A 26 18.72 5.85 0.28
C ASP A 26 19.41 4.47 0.23
N ALA A 27 20.65 4.42 -0.27
CA ALA A 27 21.46 3.20 -0.24
C ALA A 27 21.63 2.63 1.19
N ALA A 28 21.65 3.50 2.20
CA ALA A 28 21.68 3.09 3.60
C ALA A 28 20.40 2.34 4.03
N PHE A 29 19.23 2.76 3.53
CA PHE A 29 17.95 2.08 3.78
C PHE A 29 17.99 0.65 3.22
N PHE A 30 18.43 0.47 1.97
CA PHE A 30 18.53 -0.87 1.39
C PHE A 30 19.54 -1.77 2.10
N LYS A 31 20.66 -1.21 2.59
CA LYS A 31 21.62 -1.95 3.39
C LYS A 31 21.02 -2.43 4.71
N GLN A 32 20.30 -1.55 5.42
CA GLN A 32 19.62 -1.89 6.67
C GLN A 32 18.49 -2.91 6.44
N LEU A 33 17.71 -2.72 5.38
CA LEU A 33 16.66 -3.65 4.97
C LEU A 33 17.23 -5.04 4.69
N TYR A 34 18.33 -5.13 3.93
CA TYR A 34 18.98 -6.40 3.61
C TYR A 34 19.51 -7.12 4.85
N GLN A 35 20.14 -6.38 5.79
CA GLN A 35 20.60 -6.95 7.05
C GLN A 35 19.44 -7.54 7.87
N LEU A 36 18.31 -6.83 7.93
CA LEU A 36 17.13 -7.27 8.69
C LEU A 36 16.41 -8.45 8.01
N LEU A 37 16.35 -8.44 6.68
CA LEU A 37 15.82 -9.55 5.88
C LEU A 37 16.68 -10.81 6.02
N SER A 38 18.01 -10.67 6.06
CA SER A 38 18.95 -11.78 6.25
C SER A 38 18.82 -12.43 7.64
N ILE A 39 18.30 -11.71 8.63
CA ILE A 39 17.98 -12.29 9.95
C ILE A 39 16.63 -13.02 9.90
N GLY A 40 15.65 -12.46 9.19
CA GLY A 40 14.33 -13.07 9.01
C GLY A 40 14.34 -14.35 8.19
N ILE A 41 15.15 -14.38 7.12
CA ILE A 41 15.33 -15.51 6.20
C ILE A 41 16.82 -15.91 6.24
N PRO A 42 17.22 -16.80 7.16
CA PRO A 42 18.62 -17.05 7.46
C PRO A 42 19.40 -17.77 6.35
N GLY A 43 18.74 -18.43 5.39
CA GLY A 43 19.42 -19.06 4.26
C GLY A 43 18.50 -19.70 3.22
N ILE A 44 19.08 -20.13 2.10
CA ILE A 44 18.37 -20.71 0.93
C ILE A 44 17.89 -22.15 1.19
N LEU A 45 18.49 -22.86 2.16
CA LEU A 45 18.07 -24.20 2.60
C LEU A 45 17.25 -24.18 3.90
N SER A 46 16.79 -23.01 4.35
CA SER A 46 15.99 -22.92 5.57
C SER A 46 14.51 -23.24 5.28
N PRO A 47 13.72 -23.63 6.30
CA PRO A 47 12.27 -23.84 6.14
C PRO A 47 11.55 -22.63 5.53
N GLU A 48 12.04 -21.42 5.81
CA GLU A 48 11.53 -20.16 5.27
C GLU A 48 11.73 -20.07 3.75
N ALA A 49 12.88 -20.51 3.23
CA ALA A 49 13.11 -20.57 1.79
C ALA A 49 12.20 -21.60 1.11
N GLY A 50 11.85 -22.69 1.80
CA GLY A 50 10.85 -23.66 1.34
C GLY A 50 9.46 -23.03 1.17
N PHE A 51 9.02 -22.22 2.13
CA PHE A 51 7.76 -21.47 2.00
C PHE A 51 7.84 -20.37 0.94
N ALA A 52 8.98 -19.69 0.78
CA ALA A 52 9.17 -18.74 -0.30
C ALA A 52 9.06 -19.41 -1.68
N LEU A 53 9.62 -20.61 -1.85
CA LEU A 53 9.46 -21.41 -3.06
C LEU A 53 8.01 -21.87 -3.26
N LEU A 54 7.31 -22.26 -2.18
CA LEU A 54 5.89 -22.60 -2.24
C LEU A 54 5.05 -21.40 -2.70
N VAL A 55 5.33 -20.19 -2.20
CA VAL A 55 4.66 -18.96 -2.65
C VAL A 55 4.95 -18.69 -4.12
N ALA A 56 6.21 -18.77 -4.55
CA ALA A 56 6.59 -18.59 -5.96
C ALA A 56 5.91 -19.61 -6.88
N GLY A 57 5.90 -20.89 -6.51
CA GLY A 57 5.22 -21.94 -7.25
C GLY A 57 3.71 -21.76 -7.29
N SER A 58 3.11 -21.34 -6.17
CA SER A 58 1.67 -21.08 -6.08
C SER A 58 1.24 -19.85 -6.90
N LEU A 59 2.10 -18.83 -7.01
CA LEU A 59 1.89 -17.70 -7.91
C LEU A 59 1.84 -18.16 -9.37
N VAL A 60 2.81 -18.98 -9.80
CA VAL A 60 2.82 -19.54 -11.17
C VAL A 60 1.58 -20.41 -11.42
N ALA A 61 1.25 -21.31 -10.49
CA ALA A 61 0.06 -22.15 -10.60
C ALA A 61 -1.22 -21.31 -10.71
N ARG A 62 -1.31 -20.22 -9.92
CA ARG A 62 -2.43 -19.27 -9.99
C ARG A 62 -2.52 -18.58 -11.35
N SER A 63 -1.42 -18.05 -11.87
CA SER A 63 -1.41 -17.42 -13.20
C SER A 63 -1.81 -18.41 -14.30
N LEU A 64 -1.42 -19.68 -14.19
CA LEU A 64 -1.84 -20.74 -15.12
C LEU A 64 -3.34 -21.07 -15.00
N CYS A 65 -3.87 -21.12 -13.77
CA CYS A 65 -5.31 -21.27 -13.54
C CYS A 65 -6.11 -20.12 -14.14
N ASP A 66 -5.65 -18.88 -13.96
CA ASP A 66 -6.30 -17.68 -14.51
C ASP A 66 -6.29 -17.71 -16.05
N LEU A 67 -5.17 -18.09 -16.67
CA LEU A 67 -5.09 -18.31 -18.13
C LEU A 67 -6.05 -19.39 -18.63
N TRP A 68 -6.11 -20.52 -17.93
CA TRP A 68 -7.02 -21.62 -18.27
C TRP A 68 -8.48 -21.19 -18.15
N MET A 69 -8.80 -20.40 -17.13
CA MET A 69 -10.12 -19.84 -16.88
C MET A 69 -10.54 -18.90 -18.03
N ILE A 70 -9.66 -17.98 -18.44
CA ILE A 70 -9.89 -17.08 -19.58
C ILE A 70 -10.18 -17.89 -20.85
N ARG A 71 -9.31 -18.86 -21.18
CA ARG A 71 -9.48 -19.71 -22.37
C ARG A 71 -10.81 -20.47 -22.33
N THR A 72 -11.17 -21.03 -21.18
CA THR A 72 -12.41 -21.79 -21.02
C THR A 72 -13.64 -20.88 -21.13
N SER A 73 -13.59 -19.66 -20.58
CA SER A 73 -14.65 -18.65 -20.73
C SER A 73 -14.90 -18.31 -22.20
N THR A 74 -13.85 -17.99 -22.97
CA THR A 74 -13.96 -17.68 -24.40
C THR A 74 -14.52 -18.87 -25.20
N LEU A 75 -14.17 -20.11 -24.83
CA LEU A 75 -14.73 -21.30 -25.45
C LEU A 75 -16.21 -21.50 -25.08
N ILE A 76 -16.61 -21.20 -23.85
CA ILE A 76 -18.02 -21.24 -23.44
C ILE A 76 -18.82 -20.20 -24.25
N GLU A 77 -18.33 -18.97 -24.34
CA GLU A 77 -18.91 -17.89 -25.14
C GLU A 77 -19.06 -18.30 -26.61
N GLY A 78 -18.02 -18.88 -27.21
CA GLY A 78 -18.08 -19.39 -28.58
C GLY A 78 -19.14 -20.49 -28.79
N SER A 79 -19.37 -21.35 -27.79
CA SER A 79 -20.45 -22.35 -27.85
C SER A 79 -21.85 -21.74 -27.75
N ILE A 80 -21.99 -20.64 -27.02
CA ILE A 80 -23.24 -19.88 -26.95
C ILE A 80 -23.52 -19.24 -28.32
N VAL A 81 -22.52 -18.57 -28.91
CA VAL A 81 -22.62 -17.91 -30.22
C VAL A 81 -22.99 -18.90 -31.32
N ASN A 82 -22.40 -20.10 -31.30
CA ASN A 82 -22.69 -21.16 -32.27
C ASN A 82 -23.98 -21.96 -31.95
N MET A 83 -24.71 -21.62 -30.89
CA MET A 83 -25.93 -22.31 -30.44
C MET A 83 -25.78 -23.82 -30.12
N ASP A 84 -24.55 -24.28 -29.86
CA ASP A 84 -24.25 -25.69 -29.55
C ASP A 84 -24.52 -26.02 -28.07
N ALA A 85 -25.79 -26.28 -27.75
CA ALA A 85 -26.23 -26.63 -26.39
C ALA A 85 -25.48 -27.80 -25.70
N PRO A 86 -25.17 -28.94 -26.35
CA PRO A 86 -24.46 -30.04 -25.68
C PRO A 86 -23.01 -29.68 -25.37
N LEU A 87 -22.35 -28.97 -26.28
CA LEU A 87 -20.96 -28.52 -26.11
C LEU A 87 -20.86 -27.46 -25.02
N PHE A 88 -21.81 -26.52 -24.97
CA PHE A 88 -21.95 -25.53 -23.92
C PHE A 88 -22.08 -26.20 -22.54
N LYS A 89 -23.02 -27.15 -22.37
CA LYS A 89 -23.22 -27.86 -21.10
C LYS A 89 -21.94 -28.57 -20.63
N LYS A 90 -21.23 -29.24 -21.55
CA LYS A 90 -19.96 -29.92 -21.22
C LYS A 90 -18.89 -28.93 -20.75
N ARG A 91 -18.71 -27.82 -21.47
CA ARG A 91 -17.71 -26.77 -21.14
C ARG A 91 -18.05 -26.08 -19.82
N LEU A 92 -19.33 -25.76 -19.59
CA LEU A 92 -19.81 -25.18 -18.34
C LEU A 92 -19.58 -26.12 -17.15
N LEU A 93 -19.87 -27.41 -17.31
CA LEU A 93 -19.68 -28.38 -16.22
C LEU A 93 -18.19 -28.60 -15.91
N THR A 94 -17.32 -28.60 -16.93
CA THR A 94 -15.86 -28.62 -16.73
C THR A 94 -15.37 -27.36 -16.01
N PHE A 95 -15.91 -26.18 -16.35
CA PHE A 95 -15.59 -24.93 -15.67
C PHE A 95 -15.99 -24.97 -14.19
N LEU A 96 -17.22 -25.39 -13.89
CA LEU A 96 -17.72 -25.53 -12.51
C LEU A 96 -16.90 -26.55 -11.71
N ALA A 97 -16.51 -27.67 -12.32
CA ALA A 97 -15.70 -28.70 -11.67
C ALA A 97 -14.26 -28.22 -11.35
N ALA A 98 -13.74 -27.23 -12.09
CA ALA A 98 -12.40 -26.68 -11.85
C ALA A 98 -12.37 -25.61 -10.75
N MET A 99 -13.50 -24.97 -10.42
CA MET A 99 -13.58 -23.90 -9.41
C MET A 99 -13.03 -24.30 -8.02
N PRO A 100 -13.31 -25.50 -7.48
CA PRO A 100 -12.72 -25.95 -6.22
C PRO A 100 -11.19 -26.04 -6.28
N ILE A 101 -10.63 -26.51 -7.40
CA ILE A 101 -9.17 -26.63 -7.58
C ILE A 101 -8.52 -25.25 -7.56
N ILE A 102 -9.10 -24.28 -8.26
CA ILE A 102 -8.64 -22.88 -8.27
C ILE A 102 -8.71 -22.29 -6.85
N SER A 103 -9.77 -22.58 -6.11
CA SER A 103 -9.91 -22.17 -4.70
C SER A 103 -8.81 -22.76 -3.82
N VAL A 104 -8.45 -24.03 -4.00
CA VAL A 104 -7.36 -24.68 -3.27
C VAL A 104 -6.02 -23.99 -3.56
N VAL A 105 -5.68 -23.75 -4.84
CA VAL A 105 -4.46 -23.02 -5.23
C VAL A 105 -4.39 -21.64 -4.58
N ASN A 106 -5.52 -20.92 -4.57
CA ASN A 106 -5.61 -19.60 -3.94
C ASN A 106 -5.40 -19.65 -2.42
N ASN A 107 -5.91 -20.67 -1.75
CA ASN A 107 -5.73 -20.82 -0.30
C ASN A 107 -4.32 -21.30 0.06
N ILE A 108 -3.69 -22.15 -0.75
CA ILE A 108 -2.29 -22.54 -0.59
C ILE A 108 -1.39 -21.31 -0.70
N LEU A 109 -1.62 -20.44 -1.68
CA LEU A 109 -0.88 -19.17 -1.81
C LEU A 109 -1.04 -18.30 -0.55
N LYS A 110 -2.28 -18.10 -0.08
CA LYS A 110 -2.56 -17.31 1.14
C LYS A 110 -1.88 -17.91 2.37
N TYR A 111 -1.93 -19.24 2.51
CA TYR A 111 -1.28 -19.96 3.59
C TYR A 111 0.24 -19.79 3.53
N GLY A 112 0.86 -19.95 2.35
CA GLY A 112 2.30 -19.77 2.16
C GLY A 112 2.77 -18.36 2.53
N ILE A 113 2.02 -17.33 2.13
CA ILE A 113 2.29 -15.93 2.49
C ILE A 113 2.18 -15.74 4.01
N GLY A 114 1.12 -16.26 4.63
CA GLY A 114 0.89 -16.15 6.07
C GLY A 114 1.97 -16.85 6.90
N GLU A 115 2.36 -18.06 6.52
CA GLU A 115 3.41 -18.81 7.21
C GLU A 115 4.78 -18.13 7.03
N MET A 116 5.08 -17.61 5.83
CA MET A 116 6.31 -16.83 5.58
C MET A 116 6.38 -15.60 6.49
N LYS A 117 5.28 -14.84 6.61
CA LYS A 117 5.19 -13.70 7.54
C LYS A 117 5.45 -14.14 8.98
N LEU A 118 4.76 -15.19 9.44
CA LEU A 118 4.86 -15.66 10.82
C LEU A 118 6.29 -16.10 11.18
N ARG A 119 6.94 -16.82 10.27
CA ARG A 119 8.33 -17.29 10.45
C ARG A 119 9.32 -16.13 10.48
N MET A 120 9.20 -15.21 9.52
CA MET A 120 10.05 -14.02 9.46
C MET A 120 9.91 -13.19 10.74
N ARG A 121 8.67 -12.95 11.21
CA ARG A 121 8.40 -12.29 12.50
C ARG A 121 9.05 -13.03 13.65
N THR A 122 8.87 -14.35 13.72
CA THR A 122 9.43 -15.18 14.80
C THR A 122 10.95 -15.09 14.85
N ASN A 123 11.62 -15.16 13.70
CA ASN A 123 13.09 -15.11 13.61
C ASN A 123 13.64 -13.73 14.01
N ILE A 124 13.04 -12.65 13.48
CA ILE A 124 13.44 -11.28 13.81
C ILE A 124 13.18 -10.99 15.29
N SER A 125 12.00 -11.31 15.80
CA SER A 125 11.65 -11.07 17.22
C SER A 125 12.56 -11.84 18.17
N ARG A 126 12.86 -13.12 17.90
CA ARG A 126 13.82 -13.88 18.73
C ARG A 126 15.21 -13.26 18.72
N HIS A 127 15.72 -12.94 17.54
CA HIS A 127 17.06 -12.36 17.40
C HIS A 127 17.18 -11.00 18.13
N LEU A 128 16.18 -10.13 17.99
CA LEU A 128 16.17 -8.84 18.66
C LEU A 128 15.95 -8.96 20.16
N LEU A 129 15.11 -9.90 20.61
CA LEU A 129 14.90 -10.16 22.03
C LEU A 129 16.17 -10.70 22.70
N ASP A 130 16.88 -11.62 22.04
CA ASP A 130 18.17 -12.14 22.52
C ASP A 130 19.20 -11.02 22.66
N GLN A 131 19.25 -10.07 21.72
CA GLN A 131 20.14 -8.90 21.83
C GLN A 131 19.69 -7.93 22.92
N TYR A 132 18.38 -7.68 23.04
CA TYR A 132 17.80 -6.78 24.03
C TYR A 132 18.06 -7.25 25.46
N LEU A 133 17.94 -8.56 25.70
CA LEU A 133 18.18 -9.20 26.99
C LEU A 133 19.66 -9.53 27.24
N LYS A 134 20.56 -9.25 26.30
CA LYS A 134 22.00 -9.48 26.46
C LYS A 134 22.60 -8.47 27.44
N GLY A 135 22.89 -8.91 28.66
CA GLY A 135 23.48 -8.08 29.71
C GLY A 135 22.50 -6.99 30.19
N PHE A 136 22.99 -5.76 30.37
CA PHE A 136 22.17 -4.60 30.78
C PHE A 136 21.67 -3.74 29.61
N THR A 137 21.54 -4.32 28.41
CA THR A 137 21.16 -3.58 27.20
C THR A 137 19.76 -2.98 27.30
N TYR A 138 18.79 -3.71 27.84
CA TYR A 138 17.45 -3.19 28.14
C TYR A 138 17.46 -1.92 29.01
N TYR A 139 18.35 -1.88 30.02
CA TYR A 139 18.47 -0.73 30.92
C TYR A 139 19.14 0.45 30.21
N LYS A 140 20.21 0.18 29.45
CA LYS A 140 20.92 1.21 28.67
C LYS A 140 20.00 1.85 27.62
N MET A 141 19.23 1.03 26.91
CA MET A 141 18.34 1.47 25.84
C MET A 141 17.14 2.26 26.33
N THR A 142 16.68 2.01 27.57
CA THR A 142 15.55 2.75 28.16
C THR A 142 16.00 4.03 28.90
N ASN A 143 17.11 3.96 29.63
CA ASN A 143 17.49 5.02 30.58
C ASN A 143 18.74 5.83 30.18
N LEU A 144 19.57 5.31 29.27
CA LEU A 144 20.87 5.92 28.95
C LEU A 144 21.01 6.35 27.48
N ASP A 145 20.23 5.75 26.57
CA ASP A 145 20.28 6.05 25.14
C ASP A 145 18.96 6.69 24.67
N THR A 146 19.01 7.99 24.38
CA THR A 146 17.85 8.76 23.87
C THR A 146 17.67 8.63 22.35
N ARG A 147 18.54 7.87 21.66
CA ARG A 147 18.46 7.70 20.20
C ARG A 147 17.32 6.78 19.79
N ILE A 148 16.93 5.83 20.63
CA ILE A 148 15.87 4.86 20.34
C ILE A 148 14.66 5.18 21.20
N ALA A 149 13.66 5.84 20.60
CA ALA A 149 12.40 6.12 21.26
C ALA A 149 11.54 4.84 21.32
N ASN A 150 10.97 4.55 22.49
CA ASN A 150 9.97 3.48 22.72
C ASN A 150 10.44 2.08 22.26
N PRO A 151 11.46 1.49 22.92
CA PRO A 151 11.98 0.16 22.57
C PRO A 151 10.93 -0.96 22.66
N ASP A 152 9.93 -0.79 23.53
CA ASP A 152 8.77 -1.67 23.68
C ASP A 152 7.90 -1.70 22.42
N GLN A 153 7.61 -0.54 21.82
CA GLN A 153 6.87 -0.45 20.57
C GLN A 153 7.67 -1.06 19.42
N LEU A 154 8.98 -0.78 19.38
CA LEU A 154 9.89 -1.30 18.36
C LEU A 154 9.93 -2.84 18.37
N LEU A 155 10.10 -3.45 19.55
CA LEU A 155 10.23 -4.89 19.74
C LEU A 155 8.90 -5.66 19.58
N THR A 156 7.77 -4.97 19.49
CA THR A 156 6.44 -5.61 19.42
C THR A 156 5.73 -5.29 18.11
N THR A 157 5.24 -4.06 17.98
CA THR A 157 4.31 -3.65 16.93
C THR A 157 5.02 -3.32 15.63
N ASP A 158 6.20 -2.71 15.72
CA ASP A 158 6.90 -2.25 14.52
C ASP A 158 7.51 -3.43 13.75
N ILE A 159 8.01 -4.47 14.44
CA ILE A 159 8.43 -5.73 13.80
C ILE A 159 7.26 -6.39 13.07
N ASP A 160 6.07 -6.43 13.67
CA ASP A 160 4.89 -7.02 13.03
C ASP A 160 4.52 -6.28 11.74
N LYS A 161 4.41 -4.95 11.83
CA LYS A 161 4.13 -4.08 10.67
C LYS A 161 5.19 -4.18 9.59
N PHE A 162 6.47 -4.29 9.98
CA PHE A 162 7.57 -4.50 9.03
C PHE A 162 7.40 -5.83 8.29
N CYS A 163 7.13 -6.91 9.03
CA CYS A 163 6.96 -8.23 8.44
C CYS A 163 5.76 -8.31 7.51
N ASP A 164 4.63 -7.69 7.89
CA ASP A 164 3.46 -7.49 7.03
C ASP A 164 3.84 -6.78 5.74
N SER A 165 4.40 -5.58 5.88
CA SER A 165 4.72 -4.72 4.73
C SER A 165 5.68 -5.40 3.76
N CYS A 166 6.68 -6.13 4.27
CA CYS A 166 7.65 -6.83 3.44
C CYS A 166 7.02 -8.01 2.67
N THR A 167 6.17 -8.80 3.34
CA THR A 167 5.53 -9.99 2.73
C THR A 167 4.45 -9.58 1.72
N ASP A 168 3.69 -8.53 2.06
CA ASP A 168 2.69 -7.93 1.18
C ASP A 168 3.34 -7.28 -0.04
N LEU A 169 4.44 -6.54 0.15
CA LEU A 169 5.18 -5.94 -0.97
C LEU A 169 5.68 -7.03 -1.93
N TYR A 170 6.26 -8.11 -1.42
CA TYR A 170 6.70 -9.24 -2.24
C TYR A 170 5.55 -9.79 -3.07
N SER A 171 4.41 -10.10 -2.44
CA SER A 171 3.27 -10.73 -3.12
C SER A 171 2.57 -9.79 -4.10
N ASN A 172 2.38 -8.53 -3.72
CA ASN A 172 1.69 -7.52 -4.52
C ASN A 172 2.51 -7.01 -5.70
N VAL A 173 3.85 -7.15 -5.67
CA VAL A 173 4.72 -6.83 -6.81
C VAL A 173 5.00 -8.07 -7.66
N ALA A 174 5.32 -9.21 -7.04
CA ALA A 174 5.66 -10.43 -7.76
C ALA A 174 4.49 -10.95 -8.61
N LYS A 175 3.26 -10.88 -8.07
CA LYS A 175 2.06 -11.35 -8.79
C LYS A 175 1.86 -10.64 -10.14
N PRO A 176 1.67 -9.31 -10.20
CA PRO A 176 1.46 -8.63 -11.49
C PRO A 176 2.66 -8.75 -12.42
N MET A 177 3.89 -8.77 -11.90
CA MET A 177 5.09 -8.98 -12.73
C MET A 177 5.09 -10.35 -13.41
N LEU A 178 4.74 -11.40 -12.68
CA LEU A 178 4.62 -12.76 -13.23
C LEU A 178 3.48 -12.85 -14.23
N ASP A 179 2.30 -12.31 -13.90
CA ASP A 179 1.14 -12.29 -14.77
C ASP A 179 1.50 -11.61 -16.10
N ILE A 180 2.05 -10.39 -16.07
CA ILE A 180 2.47 -9.64 -17.27
C ILE A 180 3.49 -10.44 -18.07
N SER A 181 4.49 -11.04 -17.42
CA SER A 181 5.54 -11.80 -18.11
C SER A 181 4.97 -13.02 -18.84
N ILE A 182 4.09 -13.77 -18.17
CA ILE A 182 3.45 -14.96 -18.74
C ILE A 182 2.50 -14.56 -19.88
N TYR A 183 1.68 -13.51 -19.69
CA TYR A 183 0.78 -13.01 -20.73
C TYR A 183 1.56 -12.53 -21.96
N LEU A 184 2.61 -11.74 -21.77
CA LEU A 184 3.45 -11.24 -22.85
C LEU A 184 4.10 -12.39 -23.63
N TYR A 185 4.62 -13.39 -22.92
CA TYR A 185 5.20 -14.58 -23.54
C TYR A 185 4.17 -15.36 -24.37
N ARG A 186 2.98 -15.64 -23.79
CA ARG A 186 1.90 -16.35 -24.48
C ARG A 186 1.39 -15.58 -25.71
N LEU A 187 1.22 -14.27 -25.58
CA LEU A 187 0.75 -13.41 -26.66
C LEU A 187 1.74 -13.37 -27.82
N THR A 188 3.03 -13.21 -27.52
CA THR A 188 4.10 -13.22 -28.52
C THR A 188 4.18 -14.56 -29.27
N THR A 189 4.00 -15.66 -28.55
CA THR A 189 4.04 -17.01 -29.13
C THR A 189 2.80 -17.32 -29.99
N SER A 190 1.64 -16.72 -29.68
CA SER A 190 0.35 -17.06 -30.32
C SER A 190 -0.02 -16.14 -31.50
N LEU A 191 0.37 -14.86 -31.46
CA LEU A 191 0.02 -13.85 -32.48
C LEU A 191 1.23 -13.26 -33.23
N GLY A 192 2.46 -13.66 -32.90
CA GLY A 192 3.70 -13.07 -33.41
C GLY A 192 4.03 -11.72 -32.76
N GLY A 193 5.28 -11.25 -32.90
CA GLY A 193 5.81 -10.10 -32.13
C GLY A 193 5.26 -8.71 -32.50
N ARG A 194 4.48 -8.56 -33.58
CA ARG A 194 3.95 -7.25 -34.01
C ARG A 194 2.76 -6.78 -33.18
N THR A 195 1.84 -7.67 -32.82
CA THR A 195 0.64 -7.36 -32.03
C THR A 195 0.97 -6.93 -30.58
N PRO A 196 1.87 -7.62 -29.85
CA PRO A 196 2.31 -7.18 -28.53
C PRO A 196 3.01 -5.82 -28.55
N LEU A 197 3.80 -5.53 -29.58
CA LEU A 197 4.53 -4.27 -29.69
C LEU A 197 3.58 -3.06 -29.83
N LEU A 198 2.52 -3.21 -30.65
CA LEU A 198 1.48 -2.19 -30.79
C LEU A 198 0.68 -2.02 -29.49
N MET A 199 0.32 -3.12 -28.80
CA MET A 199 -0.35 -3.05 -27.49
C MET A 199 0.51 -2.36 -26.43
N ILE A 200 1.81 -2.68 -26.34
CA ILE A 200 2.73 -2.03 -25.41
C ILE A 200 2.87 -0.54 -25.73
N GLY A 201 3.00 -0.18 -27.02
CA GLY A 201 3.07 1.22 -27.44
C GLY A 201 1.81 2.00 -27.06
N TYR A 202 0.65 1.40 -27.27
CA TYR A 202 -0.62 1.95 -26.84
C TYR A 202 -0.72 2.11 -25.31
N LEU A 203 -0.35 1.07 -24.56
CA LEU A 203 -0.40 1.06 -23.09
C LEU A 203 0.59 2.08 -22.48
N ALA A 204 1.74 2.27 -23.11
CA ALA A 204 2.71 3.30 -22.74
C ALA A 204 2.18 4.71 -22.98
N LEU A 205 1.51 4.96 -24.12
CA LEU A 205 0.89 6.26 -24.43
C LEU A 205 -0.28 6.56 -23.48
N ALA A 206 -1.21 5.61 -23.33
CA ALA A 206 -2.35 5.73 -22.42
C ALA A 206 -1.89 5.88 -20.96
N GLY A 207 -0.92 5.09 -20.53
CA GLY A 207 -0.33 5.15 -19.20
C GLY A 207 0.39 6.49 -18.93
N SER A 208 1.15 7.01 -19.90
CA SER A 208 1.78 8.33 -19.80
C SER A 208 0.74 9.45 -19.68
N PHE A 209 -0.31 9.38 -20.49
CA PHE A 209 -1.42 10.34 -20.45
C PHE A 209 -2.13 10.31 -19.09
N LEU A 210 -2.55 9.14 -18.61
CA LEU A 210 -3.18 8.99 -17.28
C LEU A 210 -2.26 9.47 -16.16
N THR A 211 -0.96 9.14 -16.23
CA THR A 211 0.02 9.58 -15.24
C THR A 211 0.15 11.10 -15.21
N HIS A 212 0.10 11.76 -16.37
CA HIS A 212 0.14 13.21 -16.46
C HIS A 212 -1.06 13.85 -15.77
N ILE A 213 -2.27 13.33 -15.97
CA ILE A 213 -3.48 13.84 -15.33
C ILE A 213 -3.47 13.56 -13.80
N ARG A 214 -2.83 12.45 -13.37
CA ARG A 214 -2.71 12.09 -11.94
C ARG A 214 -1.67 12.90 -11.16
N ARG A 215 -0.67 13.53 -11.81
CA ARG A 215 0.37 14.34 -11.15
C ARG A 215 -0.10 15.29 -10.04
N PRO A 216 -1.17 16.10 -10.21
CA PRO A 216 -1.65 17.02 -9.18
C PRO A 216 -2.07 16.33 -7.87
N ILE A 217 -2.47 15.05 -7.89
CA ILE A 217 -2.89 14.31 -6.69
C ILE A 217 -1.79 14.34 -5.63
N ALA A 218 -0.53 14.11 -6.02
CA ALA A 218 0.59 14.11 -5.08
C ALA A 218 0.72 15.44 -4.34
N THR A 219 0.54 16.56 -5.04
CA THR A 219 0.60 17.90 -4.44
C THR A 219 -0.60 18.16 -3.52
N MET A 220 -1.79 17.69 -3.90
CA MET A 220 -2.99 17.82 -3.07
C MET A 220 -2.90 16.96 -1.80
N THR A 221 -2.37 15.73 -1.89
CA THR A 221 -2.13 14.86 -0.73
C THR A 221 -1.07 15.47 0.20
N ALA A 222 -0.01 16.09 -0.34
CA ALA A 222 0.97 16.79 0.48
C ALA A 222 0.34 17.98 1.24
N LYS A 223 -0.58 18.71 0.58
CA LYS A 223 -1.33 19.81 1.21
C LYS A 223 -2.32 19.29 2.26
N GLU A 224 -2.98 18.16 2.02
CA GLU A 224 -3.84 17.46 2.99
C GLU A 224 -3.06 17.13 4.27
N GLN A 225 -1.91 16.46 4.14
CA GLN A 225 -1.06 16.11 5.28
C GLN A 225 -0.58 17.34 6.07
N ARG A 226 -0.29 18.46 5.37
CA ARG A 226 0.07 19.72 6.02
C ARG A 226 -1.10 20.29 6.84
N LEU A 227 -2.32 20.34 6.27
CA LEU A 227 -3.51 20.86 6.95
C LEU A 227 -3.93 19.96 8.13
N GLU A 228 -3.82 18.64 7.97
CA GLU A 228 -4.07 17.68 9.05
C GLU A 228 -3.04 17.84 10.18
N GLY A 229 -1.77 18.04 9.82
CA GLY A 229 -0.71 18.37 10.77
C GLY A 229 -0.97 19.68 11.53
N GLU A 230 -1.43 20.74 10.85
CA GLU A 230 -1.83 22.01 11.47
C GLU A 230 -2.99 21.82 12.46
N TYR A 231 -4.03 21.07 12.06
CA TYR A 231 -5.16 20.76 12.93
C TYR A 231 -4.73 19.96 14.18
N ARG A 232 -3.91 18.92 14.00
CA ARG A 232 -3.34 18.14 15.12
C ARG A 232 -2.48 18.99 16.04
N HIS A 233 -1.69 19.90 15.48
CA HIS A 233 -0.84 20.79 16.25
C HIS A 233 -1.67 21.76 17.13
N ILE A 234 -2.72 22.38 16.58
CA ILE A 234 -3.63 23.24 17.35
C ILE A 234 -4.31 22.43 18.46
N HIS A 235 -4.74 21.21 18.16
CA HIS A 235 -5.34 20.33 19.17
C HIS A 235 -4.35 19.95 20.28
N SER A 236 -3.09 19.65 19.93
CA SER A 236 -2.03 19.40 20.91
C SER A 236 -1.78 20.63 21.80
N ARG A 237 -1.74 21.83 21.21
CA ARG A 237 -1.57 23.10 21.95
C ARG A 237 -2.69 23.33 22.96
N LEU A 238 -3.94 23.01 22.58
CA LEU A 238 -5.10 23.08 23.46
C LEU A 238 -4.95 22.15 24.67
N ILE A 239 -4.39 20.96 24.49
CA ILE A 239 -4.15 20.01 25.58
C ILE A 239 -3.04 20.52 26.50
N THR A 240 -1.91 20.95 25.94
CA THR A 240 -0.75 21.44 26.70
C THR A 240 -1.09 22.67 27.55
N ASN A 241 -1.88 23.60 27.02
CA ASN A 241 -2.25 24.84 27.71
C ASN A 241 -3.66 24.79 28.34
N SER A 242 -4.19 23.58 28.58
CA SER A 242 -5.58 23.39 29.02
C SER A 242 -5.88 24.06 30.36
N GLU A 243 -4.91 24.11 31.28
CA GLU A 243 -5.03 24.76 32.58
C GLU A 243 -5.17 26.29 32.46
N GLU A 244 -4.32 26.92 31.66
CA GLU A 244 -4.39 28.36 31.40
C GLU A 244 -5.71 28.74 30.72
N ILE A 245 -6.13 27.95 29.73
CA ILE A 245 -7.37 28.19 28.98
C ILE A 245 -8.59 28.05 29.91
N ALA A 246 -8.59 27.06 30.80
CA ALA A 246 -9.64 26.88 31.79
C ALA A 246 -9.67 28.04 32.79
N PHE A 247 -8.50 28.48 33.27
CA PHE A 247 -8.36 29.59 34.21
C PHE A 247 -8.87 30.92 33.64
N TYR A 248 -8.52 31.23 32.38
CA TYR A 248 -8.95 32.44 31.69
C TYR A 248 -10.32 32.33 30.99
N ARG A 249 -11.04 31.21 31.14
CA ARG A 249 -12.32 30.93 30.46
C ARG A 249 -12.24 31.11 28.93
N GLY A 250 -11.11 30.73 28.33
CA GLY A 250 -10.79 30.91 26.90
C GLY A 250 -11.50 29.96 25.93
N ASN A 251 -12.37 29.06 26.43
CA ASN A 251 -12.96 27.95 25.68
C ASN A 251 -13.59 28.35 24.34
N ASN A 252 -14.36 29.45 24.30
CA ASN A 252 -15.01 29.90 23.07
C ASN A 252 -14.01 30.36 22.00
N ARG A 253 -12.89 30.98 22.41
CA ARG A 253 -11.85 31.45 21.51
C ARG A 253 -11.05 30.28 20.92
N GLU A 254 -10.68 29.31 21.74
CA GLU A 254 -9.99 28.10 21.27
C GLU A 254 -10.90 27.24 20.40
N LYS A 255 -12.21 27.14 20.73
CA LYS A 255 -13.20 26.48 19.89
C LYS A 255 -13.26 27.09 18.48
N LEU A 256 -13.31 28.43 18.37
CA LEU A 256 -13.31 29.11 17.08
C LEU A 256 -12.02 28.85 16.30
N THR A 257 -10.87 28.84 16.98
CA THR A 257 -9.56 28.56 16.37
C THR A 257 -9.47 27.14 15.84
N LEU A 258 -9.93 26.16 16.63
CA LEU A 258 -9.97 24.74 16.24
C LEU A 258 -10.93 24.52 15.06
N LEU A 259 -12.13 25.11 15.11
CA LEU A 259 -13.12 25.04 14.03
C LEU A 259 -12.63 25.69 12.75
N ALA A 260 -11.90 26.81 12.82
CA ALA A 260 -11.34 27.46 11.64
C ALA A 260 -10.30 26.57 10.93
N SER A 261 -9.41 25.92 11.69
CA SER A 261 -8.44 24.96 11.13
C SER A 261 -9.14 23.72 10.57
N PHE A 262 -10.13 23.19 11.28
CA PHE A 262 -10.95 22.08 10.81
C PHE A 262 -11.68 22.41 9.50
N HIS A 263 -12.25 23.61 9.38
CA HIS A 263 -12.94 24.04 8.16
C HIS A 263 -12.01 24.11 6.96
N LYS A 264 -10.80 24.68 7.13
CA LYS A 264 -9.76 24.68 6.08
C LYS A 264 -9.41 23.27 5.61
N LEU A 265 -9.29 22.32 6.53
CA LEU A 265 -9.02 20.92 6.21
C LEU A 265 -10.18 20.31 5.42
N VAL A 266 -11.42 20.48 5.89
CA VAL A 266 -12.63 19.95 5.24
C VAL A 266 -12.82 20.50 3.84
N GLU A 267 -12.59 21.80 3.63
CA GLU A 267 -12.70 22.43 2.32
C GLU A 267 -11.70 21.84 1.31
N HIS A 268 -10.44 21.64 1.75
CA HIS A 268 -9.43 20.96 0.93
C HIS A 268 -9.79 19.49 0.65
N LEU A 269 -10.28 18.76 1.66
CA LEU A 269 -10.71 17.37 1.50
C LEU A 269 -11.88 17.24 0.52
N ARG A 270 -12.83 18.18 0.54
CA ARG A 270 -13.94 18.21 -0.41
C ARG A 270 -13.45 18.42 -1.84
N GLY A 271 -12.57 19.40 -2.07
CA GLY A 271 -11.98 19.62 -3.39
C GLY A 271 -11.15 18.42 -3.88
N LEU A 272 -10.40 17.76 -2.99
CA LEU A 272 -9.69 16.53 -3.32
C LEU A 272 -10.64 15.37 -3.66
N LEU A 273 -11.76 15.24 -2.96
CA LEU A 273 -12.76 14.23 -3.23
C LEU A 273 -13.40 14.43 -4.61
N GLU A 274 -13.82 15.66 -4.94
CA GLU A 274 -14.36 16.02 -6.25
C GLU A 274 -13.34 15.72 -7.37
N PHE A 275 -12.07 16.07 -7.16
CA PHE A 275 -11.00 15.75 -8.11
C PHE A 275 -10.83 14.24 -8.27
N LYS A 276 -10.79 13.46 -7.18
CA LYS A 276 -10.69 11.99 -7.22
C LYS A 276 -11.87 11.35 -7.95
N VAL A 277 -13.09 11.86 -7.75
CA VAL A 277 -14.29 11.38 -8.45
C VAL A 277 -14.18 11.68 -9.95
N GLY A 278 -13.80 12.90 -10.33
CA GLY A 278 -13.58 13.27 -11.74
C GLY A 278 -12.53 12.40 -12.41
N MET A 279 -11.41 12.15 -11.72
CA MET A 279 -10.39 11.19 -12.16
C MET A 279 -10.94 9.77 -12.30
N GLY A 280 -11.75 9.31 -11.34
CA GLY A 280 -12.38 8.00 -11.41
C GLY A 280 -13.31 7.84 -12.61
N VAL A 281 -14.00 8.91 -13.03
CA VAL A 281 -14.81 8.88 -14.26
C VAL A 281 -13.92 8.76 -15.49
N ILE A 282 -12.83 9.54 -15.57
CA ILE A 282 -11.85 9.45 -16.68
C ILE A 282 -11.24 8.06 -16.73
N ASP A 283 -10.80 7.52 -15.59
CA ASP A 283 -10.21 6.19 -15.49
C ASP A 283 -11.18 5.10 -15.95
N ASN A 284 -12.47 5.19 -15.58
CA ASN A 284 -13.48 4.24 -16.04
C ASN A 284 -13.81 4.39 -17.53
N PHE A 285 -13.80 5.61 -18.07
CA PHE A 285 -14.04 5.86 -19.49
C PHE A 285 -12.88 5.33 -20.34
N VAL A 286 -11.64 5.63 -19.93
CA VAL A 286 -10.42 5.09 -20.56
C VAL A 286 -10.28 3.58 -20.33
N GLY A 287 -10.73 3.05 -19.20
CA GLY A 287 -10.75 1.60 -19.00
C GLY A 287 -11.76 0.89 -19.89
N LYS A 288 -12.94 1.49 -20.12
CA LYS A 288 -14.06 0.78 -20.77
C LYS A 288 -14.10 0.92 -22.29
N TYR A 289 -13.67 2.05 -22.84
CA TYR A 289 -13.79 2.33 -24.29
C TYR A 289 -12.49 2.15 -25.07
N PHE A 290 -11.41 1.88 -24.35
CA PHE A 290 -10.05 1.95 -24.82
C PHE A 290 -9.26 0.67 -24.42
N GLU A 291 -9.95 -0.35 -23.90
CA GLU A 291 -9.45 -1.71 -23.64
C GLU A 291 -10.08 -2.71 -24.63
#